data_AF-A0A530R7E0-F1
#
_entry.id   AF-A0A530R7E0-F1
#
_cell.length_a   1.000
_cell.length_b   1.000
_cell.length_c   1.000
_cell.angle_alpha   90.00
_cell.angle_beta   90.00
_cell.angle_gamma   90.00
#
_symmetry.space_group_name_H-M   'P 1'
#
loop_
_entity.id
_entity.type
_entity.pdbx_description
1 polymer ?
#
loop_
_entity_poly.entity_id
_entity_poly.type
_entity_poly.pdbx_seq_one_letter_code
_entity_poly.pdbx_strand_id
1 'polypeptide(L)' 'PFVTSSIIGATTISQLEMALSCADVVWTEDMQKAVDAIHQRVGNPCP' A
#
# COMPACT_ATOMS: atom_id res chain seq x y z
N PRO A 1 1.03 -7.13 -13.24
CA PRO A 1 1.12 -5.65 -13.24
C PRO A 1 -0.01 -5.02 -14.06
N PHE A 2 -1.00 -4.42 -13.39
CA PHE A 2 -2.19 -3.82 -14.00
C PHE A 2 -2.43 -2.37 -13.55
N VAL A 3 -1.65 -1.88 -12.56
CA VAL A 3 -1.75 -0.51 -12.04
C VAL A 3 -0.73 0.37 -12.75
N THR A 4 -1.20 1.42 -13.42
CA THR A 4 -0.34 2.41 -14.10
C THR A 4 0.10 3.53 -13.16
N SER A 5 -0.80 3.98 -12.27
CA SER A 5 -0.57 5.09 -11.35
C SER A 5 -1.44 4.96 -10.10
N SER A 6 -0.98 5.53 -8.99
CA SER A 6 -1.74 5.66 -7.74
C SER A 6 -2.20 7.10 -7.54
N ILE A 7 -3.47 7.31 -7.21
CA ILE A 7 -4.03 8.65 -6.91
C ILE A 7 -3.94 8.87 -5.40
N ILE A 8 -3.24 9.93 -4.98
CA ILE A 8 -2.99 10.25 -3.57
C ILE A 8 -3.95 11.36 -3.12
N GLY A 9 -4.66 11.11 -2.01
CA GLY A 9 -5.42 12.14 -1.28
C GLY A 9 -4.67 12.57 -0.02
N ALA A 10 -4.50 13.87 0.19
CA ALA A 10 -3.87 14.44 1.38
C ALA A 10 -4.56 15.75 1.77
N THR A 11 -4.70 16.00 3.07
CA THR A 11 -5.22 17.27 3.61
C THR A 11 -4.11 18.17 4.16
N THR A 12 -2.88 17.65 4.25
CA THR A 12 -1.68 18.40 4.64
C THR A 12 -0.49 18.06 3.73
N ILE A 13 0.50 18.95 3.66
CA ILE A 13 1.74 18.70 2.90
C ILE A 13 2.53 17.52 3.48
N SER A 14 2.59 17.39 4.80
CA SER A 14 3.29 16.28 5.46
C SER A 14 2.70 14.91 5.09
N GLN A 15 1.37 14.80 4.94
CA GLN A 15 0.73 13.58 4.46
C GLN A 15 1.10 13.27 3.01
N LEU A 16 1.14 14.30 2.16
CA LEU A 16 1.53 14.14 0.76
C LEU A 16 2.99 13.67 0.64
N GLU A 17 3.91 14.30 1.37
CA GLU A 17 5.33 13.92 1.42
C GLU A 17 5.50 12.47 1.89
N MET A 18 4.80 12.08 2.97
CA MET A 18 4.80 10.71 3.46
C MET A 18 4.26 9.73 2.39
N ALA A 19 3.14 10.04 1.74
CA ALA A 19 2.58 9.19 0.71
C ALA A 19 3.51 9.06 -0.50
N LEU A 20 4.19 10.13 -0.92
CA LEU A 20 5.14 10.11 -2.04
C LEU A 20 6.39 9.27 -1.73
N SER A 21 6.85 9.26 -0.47
CA SER A 21 8.00 8.46 -0.05
C SER A 21 7.82 6.95 -0.24
N CYS A 22 6.58 6.47 -0.48
CA CYS A 22 6.34 5.05 -0.75
C CYS A 22 7.06 4.53 -2.02
N ALA A 23 7.39 5.43 -2.96
CA ALA A 23 8.10 5.06 -4.18
C ALA A 23 9.51 4.48 -3.91
N ASP A 24 10.13 4.85 -2.80
CA ASP A 24 11.48 4.43 -2.42
C ASP A 24 11.47 3.20 -1.49
N VAL A 25 10.29 2.72 -1.07
CA VAL A 25 10.16 1.59 -0.15
C VAL A 25 10.34 0.28 -0.89
N VAL A 26 11.34 -0.50 -0.48
CA VAL A 26 11.55 -1.87 -0.97
C VAL A 26 10.58 -2.82 -0.27
N TRP A 27 9.63 -3.38 -1.02
CA TRP A 27 8.69 -4.38 -0.53
C TRP A 27 9.34 -5.76 -0.48
N THR A 28 9.48 -6.35 0.71
CA THR A 28 10.17 -7.65 0.87
C THR A 28 9.20 -8.82 0.75
N GLU A 29 9.74 -10.02 0.48
CA GLU A 29 8.95 -11.24 0.42
C GLU A 29 8.26 -11.57 1.74
N ASP A 30 8.91 -11.31 2.88
CA ASP A 30 8.33 -11.61 4.18
C ASP A 30 7.17 -10.67 4.53
N MET A 31 7.23 -9.40 4.09
CA MET A 31 6.09 -8.49 4.15
C MET A 31 4.93 -9.00 3.30
N GLN A 32 5.21 -9.46 2.07
CA GLN A 32 4.18 -10.04 1.20
C GLN A 32 3.50 -11.25 1.86
N LYS A 33 4.28 -12.21 2.37
CA LYS A 33 3.75 -13.40 3.05
C LYS A 33 2.87 -13.04 4.25
N ALA A 34 3.28 -12.05 5.04
CA ALA A 34 2.50 -11.59 6.18
C ALA A 34 1.16 -10.96 5.77
N VAL A 35 1.16 -10.13 4.73
CA VAL A 35 -0.07 -9.50 4.19
C VAL A 35 -1.00 -10.55 3.59
N ASP A 36 -0.47 -11.49 2.79
CA ASP A 36 -1.26 -12.56 2.18
C ASP A 36 -1.94 -13.42 3.24
N ALA A 37 -1.24 -13.79 4.31
CA ALA A 37 -1.82 -14.56 5.42
C ALA A 37 -3.00 -13.84 6.09
N ILE A 38 -2.95 -12.51 6.22
CA ILE A 38 -4.07 -11.71 6.75
C ILE A 38 -5.22 -11.66 5.73
N HIS A 39 -4.92 -11.40 4.46
CA HIS A 39 -5.91 -11.29 3.39
C HIS A 39 -6.69 -12.60 3.19
N GLN A 40 -6.03 -13.75 3.30
CA GLN A 40 -6.69 -15.07 3.23
C GLN A 40 -7.62 -15.34 4.42
N ARG A 41 -7.39 -14.71 5.58
CA ARG A 41 -8.25 -14.85 6.77
C ARG A 41 -9.44 -13.89 6.76
N VAL A 42 -9.25 -12.69 6.21
CA VAL A 42 -10.23 -11.60 6.20
C VAL A 42 -10.34 -11.07 4.77
N GLY A 43 -10.88 -11.90 3.87
CA GLY A 43 -10.98 -11.57 2.46
C GLY A 43 -11.91 -10.38 2.21
N ASN A 44 -11.42 -9.38 1.47
CA ASN A 44 -12.14 -8.21 0.97
C ASN A 44 -13.17 -7.60 1.96
N PRO A 45 -12.73 -7.12 3.15
CA PRO A 45 -13.63 -6.61 4.18
C PRO A 45 -14.35 -5.32 3.76
N CYS A 46 -13.80 -4.59 2.80
CA CYS A 46 -14.38 -3.41 2.17
C CYS A 46 -14.27 -3.59 0.65
N PRO A 47 -15.34 -4.10 -0.01
CA PRO A 47 -15.35 -4.32 -1.45
C PRO A 47 -15.39 -3.02 -2.25
#